data_AF-A0A9P1IJA2-F1
#
_entry.id   AF-A0A9P1IJA2-F1
#
_cell.length_a   1.000
_cell.length_b   1.000
_cell.length_c   1.000
_cell.angle_alpha   90.00
_cell.angle_beta   90.00
_cell.angle_gamma   90.00
#
_symmetry.space_group_name_H-M   'P 1'
#
loop_
_entity.id
_entity.type
_entity.pdbx_description
1 polymer ?
#
loop_
_entity_poly.entity_id
_entity_poly.type
_entity_poly.pdbx_seq_one_letter_code
_entity_poly.pdbx_strand_id
1 'polypeptide(L)'
;MVFVFTIILFFFQIIFLMPHTILLIQPTTQSNSRTWSDYETQAASLDAICKIFETFARNKLPENAEFTFDINQVFEFLDKLTDISMMIFNAETAQYVPRNRSWIKQQLFEMFKSKCRHPEAGEKLIAGY
;
A
#
# COMPACT_ATOMS: atom_id res chain seq x y z
N MET A 1 -34.27 -13.36 17.36
CA MET A 1 -33.94 -11.91 17.29
C MET A 1 -32.60 -11.59 17.94
N VAL A 2 -32.27 -12.12 19.13
CA VAL A 2 -30.97 -11.90 19.82
C VAL A 2 -29.76 -12.41 19.02
N PHE A 3 -29.90 -13.53 18.31
CA PHE A 3 -28.81 -14.15 17.56
C PHE A 3 -28.33 -13.29 16.37
N VAL A 4 -29.25 -12.65 15.65
CA VAL A 4 -28.94 -11.76 14.51
C VAL A 4 -28.28 -10.46 15.00
N PHE A 5 -28.73 -9.92 16.13
CA PHE A 5 -28.14 -8.72 16.74
C PHE A 5 -26.70 -8.97 17.23
N THR A 6 -26.44 -10.16 17.76
CA THR A 6 -25.09 -10.57 18.20
C THR A 6 -24.15 -10.76 17.01
N ILE A 7 -24.62 -11.36 15.91
CA ILE A 7 -23.86 -11.48 14.66
C ILE A 7 -23.54 -10.10 14.07
N ILE A 8 -24.51 -9.17 14.05
CA ILE A 8 -24.29 -7.81 13.54
C ILE A 8 -23.27 -7.04 14.39
N LEU A 9 -23.35 -7.11 15.72
CA LEU A 9 -22.36 -6.49 16.62
C LEU A 9 -20.98 -7.13 16.47
N PHE A 10 -20.90 -8.46 16.28
CA PHE A 10 -19.64 -9.16 16.03
C PHE A 10 -19.05 -8.79 14.67
N PHE A 11 -19.87 -8.63 13.64
CA PHE A 11 -19.46 -8.14 12.33
C PHE A 11 -18.98 -6.69 12.40
N PHE A 12 -19.66 -5.85 13.17
CA PHE A 12 -19.25 -4.47 13.42
C PHE A 12 -17.88 -4.44 14.11
N GLN A 13 -17.67 -5.28 15.13
CA GLN A 13 -16.39 -5.46 15.82
C GLN A 13 -15.26 -5.96 14.87
N ILE A 14 -15.59 -6.81 13.90
CA ILE A 14 -14.65 -7.30 12.88
C ILE A 14 -14.24 -6.19 11.89
N ILE A 15 -15.16 -5.31 11.50
CA ILE A 15 -14.82 -4.16 10.66
C ILE A 15 -13.88 -3.20 11.40
N PHE A 16 -13.99 -3.08 12.73
CA PHE A 16 -13.04 -2.33 13.56
C PHE A 16 -11.65 -2.99 13.70
N LEU A 17 -11.49 -4.26 13.35
CA LEU A 17 -10.21 -4.98 13.43
C LEU A 17 -9.28 -4.72 12.24
N MET A 18 -9.82 -4.18 11.14
CA MET A 18 -9.04 -3.84 9.94
C MET A 18 -8.84 -2.32 9.92
N PRO A 19 -7.64 -1.81 10.26
CA PRO A 19 -7.44 -0.38 10.39
C PRO A 19 -7.55 0.27 9.01
N HIS A 20 -8.69 0.96 8.80
CA HIS A 20 -8.96 1.71 7.59
C HIS A 20 -7.82 2.68 7.31
N THR A 21 -7.37 2.72 6.06
CA THR A 21 -6.17 3.42 5.67
C THR A 21 -6.46 4.34 4.50
N ILE A 22 -6.15 5.61 4.64
CA ILE A 22 -6.26 6.60 3.59
C ILE A 22 -4.86 6.92 3.08
N LEU A 23 -4.65 6.79 1.78
CA LEU A 23 -3.41 7.11 1.09
C LEU A 23 -3.55 8.47 0.41
N LEU A 24 -2.60 9.36 0.65
CA LEU A 24 -2.52 10.68 0.04
C LEU A 24 -1.26 10.74 -0.81
N ILE A 25 -1.42 11.06 -2.10
CA ILE A 25 -0.31 11.14 -3.05
C ILE A 25 -0.33 12.50 -3.73
N GLN A 26 0.83 13.13 -3.82
CA GLN A 26 1.06 14.30 -4.63
C GLN A 26 2.27 14.06 -5.54
N PRO A 27 2.05 13.71 -6.83
CA PRO A 27 3.13 13.40 -7.75
C PRO A 27 4.02 14.61 -8.07
N THR A 28 3.42 15.79 -8.30
CA THR A 28 4.14 17.01 -8.71
C THR A 28 3.93 18.15 -7.73
N THR A 29 4.69 19.22 -7.85
CA THR A 29 4.54 20.41 -6.99
C THR A 29 3.22 21.16 -7.21
N GLN A 30 2.50 20.86 -8.31
CA GLN A 30 1.20 21.45 -8.58
C GLN A 30 0.14 20.88 -7.64
N SER A 31 -0.69 21.77 -7.06
CA SER A 31 -1.74 21.41 -6.10
C SER A 31 -2.86 20.55 -6.70
N ASN A 32 -3.15 20.71 -8.00
CA ASN A 32 -4.12 19.92 -8.74
C ASN A 32 -3.73 18.44 -8.91
N SER A 33 -2.45 18.09 -8.69
CA SER A 33 -1.96 16.72 -8.81
C SER A 33 -2.24 15.87 -7.56
N ARG A 34 -2.76 16.47 -6.49
CA ARG A 34 -3.10 15.77 -5.25
C ARG A 34 -4.27 14.81 -5.47
N THR A 35 -4.03 13.55 -5.15
CA THR A 35 -5.05 12.51 -5.15
C THR A 35 -5.09 11.82 -3.80
N TRP A 36 -6.25 11.26 -3.47
CA TRP A 36 -6.43 10.44 -2.29
C TRP A 36 -7.14 9.14 -2.67
N SER A 37 -6.91 8.09 -1.91
CA SER A 37 -7.57 6.80 -2.06
C SER A 37 -7.71 6.14 -0.72
N ASP A 38 -8.84 5.51 -0.48
CA ASP A 38 -9.14 4.81 0.76
C ASP A 38 -9.04 3.28 0.59
N TYR A 39 -8.64 2.62 1.66
CA TYR A 39 -8.41 1.18 1.71
C TYR A 39 -8.90 0.62 3.04
N GLU A 40 -9.45 -0.59 3.01
CA GLU A 40 -9.89 -1.29 4.23
C GLU A 40 -8.73 -1.69 5.15
N THR A 41 -7.53 -1.90 4.57
CA THR A 41 -6.34 -2.28 5.33
C THR A 41 -5.09 -1.55 4.88
N GLN A 42 -4.14 -1.46 5.80
CA GLN A 42 -2.80 -1.01 5.49
C GLN A 42 -2.14 -1.87 4.39
N ALA A 43 -2.29 -3.20 4.42
CA ALA A 43 -1.70 -4.08 3.40
C ALA A 43 -2.23 -3.76 1.99
N ALA A 44 -3.54 -3.59 1.83
CA ALA A 44 -4.15 -3.21 0.56
C ALA A 44 -3.62 -1.87 0.04
N SER A 45 -3.38 -0.89 0.93
CA SER A 45 -2.79 0.40 0.54
C SER A 45 -1.35 0.26 0.05
N LEU A 46 -0.55 -0.62 0.64
CA LEU A 46 0.84 -0.89 0.21
C LEU A 46 0.88 -1.61 -1.14
N ASP A 47 -0.01 -2.58 -1.36
CA ASP A 47 -0.16 -3.24 -2.66
C ASP A 47 -0.61 -2.25 -3.75
N ALA A 48 -1.47 -1.29 -3.42
CA ALA A 48 -1.86 -0.24 -4.35
C ALA A 48 -0.69 0.66 -4.77
N ILE A 49 0.23 0.98 -3.85
CA ILE A 49 1.47 1.71 -4.18
C ILE A 49 2.30 0.93 -5.21
N CYS A 50 2.44 -0.39 -5.03
CA CYS A 50 3.13 -1.25 -6.00
C CYS A 50 2.45 -1.21 -7.37
N LYS A 51 1.12 -1.30 -7.43
CA LYS A 51 0.37 -1.21 -8.69
C LYS A 51 0.55 0.15 -9.38
N ILE A 52 0.53 1.24 -8.63
CA ILE A 52 0.79 2.58 -9.17
C ILE A 52 2.19 2.65 -9.80
N PHE A 53 3.20 2.11 -9.11
CA PHE A 53 4.55 2.02 -9.63
C PHE A 53 4.62 1.14 -10.89
N GLU A 54 3.98 -0.02 -10.90
CA GLU A 54 3.91 -0.91 -12.05
C GLU A 54 3.31 -0.22 -13.27
N THR A 55 2.16 0.45 -13.12
CA THR A 55 1.55 1.22 -14.21
C THR A 55 2.49 2.31 -14.70
N PHE A 56 3.14 3.04 -13.78
CA PHE A 56 4.12 4.07 -14.15
C PHE A 56 5.32 3.51 -14.91
N ALA A 57 5.82 2.33 -14.53
CA ALA A 57 6.98 1.70 -15.15
C ALA A 57 6.62 1.03 -16.49
N ARG A 58 5.48 0.35 -16.58
CA ARG A 58 4.96 -0.25 -17.82
C ARG A 58 4.71 0.80 -18.90
N ASN A 59 4.22 1.98 -18.54
CA ASN A 59 4.04 3.09 -19.49
C ASN A 59 5.35 3.55 -20.17
N LYS A 60 6.52 3.15 -19.65
CA LYS A 60 7.83 3.44 -20.26
C LYS A 60 8.38 2.27 -21.08
N LEU A 61 7.78 1.09 -20.96
CA LEU A 61 8.21 -0.13 -21.64
C LEU A 61 7.33 -0.39 -22.86
N PRO A 62 7.82 -1.15 -23.86
CA PRO A 62 6.99 -1.66 -24.95
C PRO A 62 5.90 -2.60 -24.40
N GLU A 63 4.72 -2.64 -25.03
CA GLU A 63 3.52 -3.36 -24.53
C GLU A 63 3.72 -4.85 -24.19
N ASN A 64 4.71 -5.52 -24.80
CA ASN A 64 4.94 -6.96 -24.67
C ASN A 64 6.20 -7.34 -23.87
N ALA A 65 6.74 -6.42 -23.05
CA ALA A 65 7.88 -6.72 -22.21
C ALA A 65 7.44 -7.32 -20.86
N GLU A 66 8.08 -8.41 -20.46
CA GLU A 66 7.96 -8.96 -19.10
C GLU A 66 8.49 -7.91 -18.09
N PHE A 67 7.68 -7.59 -17.06
CA PHE A 67 8.00 -6.56 -16.08
C PHE A 67 8.37 -7.20 -14.74
N THR A 68 9.64 -7.05 -14.37
CA THR A 68 10.13 -7.38 -13.03
C THR A 68 10.81 -6.14 -12.46
N PHE A 69 10.67 -5.93 -11.15
CA PHE A 69 11.25 -4.77 -10.48
C PHE A 69 11.82 -5.14 -9.12
N ASP A 70 12.81 -4.36 -8.70
CA ASP A 70 13.40 -4.44 -7.37
C ASP A 70 12.78 -3.40 -6.45
N ILE A 71 12.77 -3.66 -5.15
CA ILE A 71 12.23 -2.74 -4.15
C ILE A 71 12.91 -1.37 -4.17
N ASN A 72 14.21 -1.32 -4.51
CA ASN A 72 14.93 -0.07 -4.65
C ASN A 72 14.32 0.84 -5.72
N GLN A 73 13.79 0.28 -6.82
CA GLN A 73 13.14 1.06 -7.88
C GLN A 73 11.82 1.67 -7.40
N VAL A 74 11.08 0.98 -6.53
CA VAL A 74 9.89 1.53 -5.86
C VAL A 74 10.29 2.67 -4.93
N PHE A 75 11.38 2.52 -4.18
CA PHE A 75 11.86 3.57 -3.27
C PHE A 75 12.29 4.82 -4.02
N GLU A 76 12.99 4.68 -5.14
CA GLU A 76 13.33 5.81 -6.02
C GLU A 76 12.09 6.47 -6.61
N PHE A 77 11.07 5.69 -6.98
CA PHE A 77 9.80 6.24 -7.43
C PHE A 77 9.12 7.08 -6.33
N LEU A 78 9.07 6.55 -5.11
CA LEU A 78 8.50 7.27 -3.96
C LEU A 78 9.28 8.54 -3.61
N ASP A 79 10.60 8.56 -3.82
CA ASP A 79 11.41 9.77 -3.59
C ASP A 79 11.18 10.86 -4.62
N LYS A 80 10.80 10.50 -5.85
CA LYS A 80 10.45 11.44 -6.91
C LYS A 80 9.10 12.11 -6.69
N LEU A 81 8.21 11.50 -5.90
CA LEU A 81 6.94 12.13 -5.53
C LEU A 81 7.20 13.37 -4.68
N THR A 82 6.42 14.42 -4.92
CA THR A 82 6.49 15.64 -4.11
C THR A 82 6.11 15.32 -2.67
N ASP A 83 4.98 14.65 -2.48
CA ASP A 83 4.55 14.18 -1.16
C ASP A 83 3.82 12.83 -1.25
N ILE A 84 3.99 12.04 -0.21
CA ILE A 84 3.22 10.81 0.01
C ILE A 84 3.07 10.60 1.52
N SER A 85 1.84 10.44 1.94
CA SER A 85 1.51 10.17 3.33
C SER A 85 0.34 9.19 3.42
N MET A 86 0.26 8.53 4.56
CA MET A 86 -0.76 7.52 4.83
C MET A 86 -1.37 7.80 6.19
N MET A 87 -2.69 7.77 6.28
CA MET A 87 -3.43 7.98 7.52
C MET A 87 -4.08 6.67 7.90
N ILE A 88 -3.70 6.11 9.05
CA ILE A 88 -4.17 4.80 9.51
C ILE A 88 -5.09 5.01 10.70
N PHE A 89 -6.31 4.48 10.59
CA PHE A 89 -7.28 4.54 11.66
C PHE A 89 -6.83 3.71 12.86
N ASN A 90 -6.76 4.36 14.02
CA ASN A 90 -6.53 3.71 15.30
C ASN A 90 -7.88 3.62 16.04
N ALA A 91 -8.39 2.39 16.16
CA ALA A 91 -9.68 2.12 16.81
C ALA A 91 -9.68 2.43 18.32
N GLU A 92 -8.54 2.34 19.00
CA GLU A 92 -8.45 2.60 20.46
C GLU A 92 -8.62 4.09 20.78
N THR A 93 -8.06 4.94 19.93
CA THR A 93 -8.10 6.41 20.10
C THR A 93 -9.16 7.08 19.22
N ALA A 94 -9.80 6.33 18.34
CA ALA A 94 -10.73 6.79 17.30
C ALA A 94 -10.14 7.92 16.43
N GLN A 95 -8.84 7.85 16.14
CA GLN A 95 -8.10 8.89 15.41
C GLN A 95 -7.30 8.29 14.26
N TYR A 96 -7.09 9.08 13.22
CA TYR A 96 -6.15 8.74 12.16
C TYR A 96 -4.74 9.15 12.53
N VAL A 97 -3.84 8.18 12.55
CA VAL A 97 -2.42 8.42 12.78
C VAL A 97 -1.72 8.63 11.44
N PRO A 98 -1.15 9.83 11.19
CA PRO A 98 -0.42 10.08 9.97
C PRO A 98 0.92 9.35 9.97
N ARG A 99 1.30 8.86 8.80
CA ARG A 99 2.55 8.17 8.50
C ARG A 99 3.21 8.83 7.30
N ASN A 100 4.51 9.07 7.45
CA ASN A 100 5.31 9.73 6.44
C ASN A 100 5.90 8.73 5.44
N ARG A 101 6.53 9.27 4.39
CA ARG A 101 7.23 8.49 3.36
C ARG A 101 8.20 7.46 3.91
N SER A 102 9.03 7.83 4.90
CA SER A 102 10.03 6.92 5.49
C SER A 102 9.38 5.70 6.13
N TRP A 103 8.27 5.90 6.84
CA TRP A 103 7.50 4.81 7.42
C TRP A 103 6.87 3.92 6.34
N ILE A 104 6.31 4.52 5.28
CA ILE A 104 5.74 3.76 4.15
C ILE A 104 6.80 2.88 3.49
N LYS A 105 8.02 3.40 3.28
CA LYS A 105 9.14 2.62 2.73
C LYS A 105 9.51 1.42 3.63
N GLN A 106 9.55 1.62 4.95
CA GLN A 106 9.81 0.54 5.89
C GLN A 106 8.73 -0.55 5.82
N GLN A 107 7.46 -0.16 5.75
CA GLN A 107 6.37 -1.13 5.67
C GLN A 107 6.35 -1.88 4.33
N LEU A 108 6.71 -1.21 3.23
CA LEU A 108 6.95 -1.88 1.95
C LEU A 108 8.08 -2.91 2.09
N PHE A 109 9.20 -2.55 2.71
CA PHE A 109 10.30 -3.49 2.93
C PHE A 109 9.87 -4.76 3.67
N GLU A 110 9.14 -4.62 4.79
CA GLU A 110 8.63 -5.77 5.53
C GLU A 110 7.62 -6.60 4.72
N MET A 111 6.76 -5.94 3.93
CA MET A 111 5.82 -6.62 3.02
C MET A 111 6.57 -7.46 1.97
N PHE A 112 7.56 -6.90 1.29
CA PHE A 112 8.38 -7.61 0.30
C PHE A 112 9.14 -8.78 0.95
N LYS A 113 9.77 -8.55 2.11
CA LYS A 113 10.47 -9.60 2.87
C LYS A 113 9.55 -10.76 3.26
N SER A 114 8.29 -10.47 3.60
CA SER A 114 7.29 -11.50 3.89
C SER A 114 6.92 -12.30 2.63
N LYS A 115 6.75 -11.64 1.48
CA LYS A 115 6.43 -12.30 0.20
C LYS A 115 7.61 -13.13 -0.35
N CYS A 116 8.85 -12.71 -0.08
CA CYS A 116 10.06 -13.41 -0.53
C CYS A 116 10.50 -14.58 0.38
N ARG A 117 9.74 -14.96 1.42
CA ARG A 117 10.11 -16.03 2.36
C ARG A 117 9.83 -17.46 1.87
N HIS A 118 9.79 -17.66 0.55
CA HIS A 118 10.27 -18.91 -0.07
C HIS A 118 11.64 -18.63 -0.72
N PRO A 119 12.74 -18.59 0.05
CA PRO A 119 14.06 -18.50 -0.54
C PRO A 119 14.54 -19.93 -0.83
N GLU A 120 14.24 -20.45 -2.01
CA GLU A 120 15.22 -21.36 -2.62
C GLU A 120 16.30 -20.47 -3.24
N ALA A 121 17.53 -20.66 -2.76
CA ALA A 121 18.64 -19.74 -2.94
C ALA A 121 18.91 -19.45 -4.43
N GLY A 122 18.85 -18.18 -4.81
CA GLY A 122 19.40 -17.67 -6.07
C GLY A 122 18.41 -17.36 -7.19
N GLU A 123 17.10 -17.42 -6.95
CA GLU A 123 16.14 -17.11 -8.01
C GLU A 123 15.87 -15.60 -8.15
N LYS A 124 16.01 -15.09 -9.38
CA LYS A 124 15.63 -13.72 -9.75
C LYS A 124 14.14 -13.53 -9.47
N LEU A 125 13.80 -12.39 -8.88
CA LEU A 125 12.43 -11.96 -8.58
C LEU A 125 11.58 -11.98 -9.86
N ILE A 126 10.84 -13.06 -10.07
CA ILE A 126 9.65 -13.06 -10.94
C ILE A 126 8.51 -12.61 -10.04
N ALA A 127 8.33 -11.29 -9.91
CA ALA A 127 7.06 -10.76 -9.42
C ALA A 127 6.04 -10.89 -10.56
N GLY A 128 5.63 -12.13 -10.82
CA GLY A 128 4.53 -12.44 -11.73
C GLY A 128 3.20 -12.09 -11.06
N TYR A 129 2.55 -11.06 -11.58
CA TYR A 129 1.09 -11.07 -11.75
C TYR A 129 0.81 -11.34 -13.22
#